data_AF-A0A0R3D250-F1
#
_entry.id   AF-A0A0R3D250-F1
#
_cell.length_a   1.000
_cell.length_b   1.000
_cell.length_c   1.000
_cell.angle_alpha   90.00
_cell.angle_beta   90.00
_cell.angle_gamma   90.00
#
_symmetry.space_group_name_H-M   'P 1'
#
loop_
_entity.id
_entity.type
_entity.pdbx_description
1 polymer ?
#
loop_
_entity_poly.entity_id
_entity_poly.type
_entity_poly.pdbx_seq_one_letter_code
_entity_poly.pdbx_strand_id
1 'polypeptide(L)'
;MGTANFCWRRDAIAAQFRRQYGSTSTVGGAEHANVFPYFIGVFDTVAALGHKYLGAALVTSGIALLLGLHWLGGFLQPVFPWAGWVAWILSYLGIATALIAFLMNYLKIAPSLPGYGFLKRLRTAHFAPPKHKFYDTTLNPNVGYAKHAISIDENRADFKRVGWSPTAEKQDERDAHGNLYFEQVWFPGVHADVGGGYLENEARLSDVALNWLLAGASLIPGGLKHDGSVLRLSPDPAGPQHNEQAGGFLKAGVRDLLIDPESGESKSPMHKSVYRRFEARSVLLYDRVAPYRPNNMRVHVDFKHYFDGSAAQLPQCVADDIEQKWENAGYVGRL
;
A
#
# COMPACT_ATOMS: atom_id res chain seq x y z
N MET A 1 14.88 15.44 -17.58
CA MET A 1 16.21 14.78 -17.52
C MET A 1 16.49 14.01 -16.21
N GLY A 2 15.73 14.18 -15.12
CA GLY A 2 16.04 13.52 -13.82
C GLY A 2 15.59 12.05 -13.66
N THR A 3 14.53 11.62 -14.35
CA THR A 3 13.91 10.28 -14.14
C THR A 3 14.67 9.16 -14.85
N ALA A 4 15.10 9.37 -16.09
CA ALA A 4 15.83 8.37 -16.88
C ALA A 4 17.16 7.95 -16.23
N ASN A 5 17.89 8.91 -15.66
CA ASN A 5 19.15 8.64 -14.95
C ASN A 5 18.94 7.88 -13.62
N PHE A 6 17.75 8.01 -13.00
CA PHE A 6 17.41 7.32 -11.76
C PHE A 6 17.06 5.85 -12.01
N CYS A 7 16.28 5.56 -13.05
CA CYS A 7 15.90 4.19 -13.42
C CYS A 7 17.11 3.34 -13.77
N TRP A 8 17.99 3.81 -14.68
CA TRP A 8 19.21 3.08 -15.04
C TRP A 8 20.09 2.77 -13.83
N ARG A 9 20.22 3.73 -12.89
CA ARG A 9 21.04 3.52 -11.69
C ARG A 9 20.44 2.46 -10.77
N ARG A 10 19.12 2.51 -10.55
CA ARG A 10 18.40 1.50 -9.77
C ARG A 10 18.65 0.10 -10.33
N ASP A 11 18.55 -0.03 -11.66
CA ASP A 11 18.73 -1.30 -12.34
C ASP A 11 20.18 -1.79 -12.25
N ALA A 12 21.17 -0.90 -12.37
CA ALA A 12 22.59 -1.22 -12.21
C ALA A 12 22.95 -1.66 -10.77
N ILE A 13 22.41 -0.97 -9.75
CA ILE A 13 22.57 -1.36 -8.34
C ILE A 13 21.92 -2.73 -8.09
N ALA A 14 20.71 -2.94 -8.61
CA ALA A 14 20.01 -4.21 -8.49
C ALA A 14 20.77 -5.35 -9.18
N ALA A 15 21.34 -5.13 -10.36
CA ALA A 15 22.17 -6.11 -11.06
C ALA A 15 23.47 -6.43 -10.29
N GLN A 16 24.13 -5.42 -9.70
CA GLN A 16 25.28 -5.67 -8.84
C GLN A 16 24.91 -6.51 -7.61
N PHE A 17 23.82 -6.16 -6.92
CA PHE A 17 23.32 -6.92 -5.78
C PHE A 17 23.07 -8.38 -6.17
N ARG A 18 22.34 -8.61 -7.27
CA ARG A 18 22.06 -9.97 -7.75
C ARG A 18 23.35 -10.76 -8.04
N ARG A 19 24.35 -10.16 -8.70
CA ARG A 19 25.65 -10.80 -8.92
C ARG A 19 26.38 -11.12 -7.63
N GLN A 20 26.38 -10.19 -6.68
CA GLN A 20 27.08 -10.35 -5.40
C GLN A 20 26.50 -11.49 -4.55
N TYR A 21 25.18 -11.65 -4.56
CA TYR A 21 24.48 -12.65 -3.73
C TYR A 21 24.02 -13.89 -4.51
N GLY A 22 24.49 -14.08 -5.74
CA GLY A 22 24.09 -15.22 -6.58
C GLY A 22 22.60 -15.25 -6.90
N SER A 23 21.92 -14.11 -6.84
CA SER A 23 20.48 -13.98 -7.09
C SER A 23 20.18 -13.60 -8.54
N THR A 24 20.99 -14.10 -9.49
CA THR A 24 20.94 -13.73 -10.90
C THR A 24 20.78 -14.94 -11.82
N SER A 25 20.08 -14.76 -12.93
CA SER A 25 19.99 -15.72 -14.03
C SER A 25 19.95 -14.99 -15.36
N THR A 26 20.65 -15.51 -16.37
CA THR A 26 20.66 -14.95 -17.72
C THR A 26 19.64 -15.67 -18.60
N VAL A 27 18.63 -14.95 -19.08
CA VAL A 27 17.61 -15.48 -20.01
C VAL A 27 17.66 -14.62 -21.27
N GLY A 28 17.84 -15.24 -22.45
CA GLY A 28 17.91 -14.50 -23.72
C GLY A 28 19.04 -13.44 -23.80
N GLY A 29 20.12 -13.61 -23.04
CA GLY A 29 21.23 -12.65 -22.97
C GLY A 29 21.01 -11.46 -22.02
N ALA A 30 19.86 -11.39 -21.33
CA ALA A 30 19.57 -10.36 -20.34
C ALA A 30 19.65 -10.92 -18.90
N GLU A 31 20.16 -10.09 -17.98
CA GLU A 31 20.35 -10.46 -16.57
C GLU A 31 19.10 -10.17 -15.73
N HIS A 32 18.50 -11.21 -15.14
CA HIS A 32 17.27 -11.13 -14.35
C HIS A 32 17.49 -11.67 -12.93
N ALA A 33 16.56 -11.36 -12.02
CA ALA A 33 16.49 -12.08 -10.75
C ALA A 33 16.19 -13.56 -11.02
N ASN A 34 16.75 -14.47 -10.20
CA ASN A 34 16.51 -15.91 -10.32
C ASN A 34 15.47 -16.42 -9.31
N VAL A 35 14.98 -15.54 -8.42
CA VAL A 35 13.96 -15.87 -7.42
C VAL A 35 12.86 -14.82 -7.49
N PHE A 36 11.62 -15.30 -7.56
CA PHE A 36 10.41 -14.50 -7.55
C PHE A 36 9.41 -15.14 -6.60
N PRO A 37 8.55 -14.35 -5.93
CA PRO A 37 7.46 -14.94 -5.17
C PRO A 37 6.50 -15.64 -6.14
N TYR A 38 6.13 -16.87 -5.79
CA TYR A 38 5.17 -17.64 -6.58
C TYR A 38 3.74 -17.09 -6.44
N PHE A 39 3.39 -16.65 -5.23
CA PHE A 39 2.12 -16.01 -4.91
C PHE A 39 2.36 -14.71 -4.14
N ILE A 40 1.59 -13.68 -4.46
CA ILE A 40 1.51 -12.44 -3.68
C ILE A 40 0.05 -12.18 -3.31
N GLY A 41 -0.22 -12.14 -2.01
CA GLY A 41 -1.51 -11.72 -1.47
C GLY A 41 -1.35 -10.43 -0.68
N VAL A 42 -2.17 -9.43 -0.98
CA VAL A 42 -2.13 -8.15 -0.27
C VAL A 42 -3.54 -7.66 0.06
N PHE A 43 -3.67 -7.11 1.27
CA PHE A 43 -4.88 -6.45 1.73
C PHE A 43 -4.68 -4.94 1.74
N ASP A 44 -5.62 -4.24 1.11
CA ASP A 44 -5.78 -2.79 1.06
C ASP A 44 -4.48 -1.99 1.12
N THR A 45 -3.62 -2.16 0.12
CA THR A 45 -2.29 -1.53 0.15
C THR A 45 -2.38 0.00 0.08
N VAL A 46 -1.84 0.67 1.10
CA VAL A 46 -1.78 2.14 1.19
C VAL A 46 -0.33 2.64 1.18
N ALA A 47 -0.14 3.85 0.67
CA ALA A 47 1.18 4.48 0.69
C ALA A 47 1.63 4.78 2.14
N ALA A 48 2.93 4.67 2.40
CA ALA A 48 3.50 4.89 3.73
C ALA A 48 3.07 6.23 4.34
N LEU A 49 2.52 6.14 5.56
CA LEU A 49 1.95 7.26 6.30
C LEU A 49 3.05 8.06 7.00
N GLY A 50 2.92 9.38 6.98
CA GLY A 50 3.78 10.28 7.74
C GLY A 50 3.09 11.61 7.97
N HIS A 51 3.08 12.09 9.22
CA HIS A 51 2.42 13.34 9.57
C HIS A 51 3.04 14.52 8.80
N LYS A 52 2.23 15.20 7.99
CA LYS A 52 2.69 16.21 7.03
C LYS A 52 3.49 17.35 7.66
N TYR A 53 3.16 17.70 8.92
CA TYR A 53 3.71 18.87 9.60
C TYR A 53 4.66 18.56 10.75
N LEU A 54 4.71 17.31 11.23
CA LEU A 54 5.47 16.99 12.45
C LEU A 54 6.97 17.14 12.20
N GLY A 55 7.45 16.63 11.06
CA GLY A 55 8.85 16.80 10.68
C GLY A 55 9.25 18.26 10.52
N ALA A 56 8.41 19.08 9.86
CA ALA A 56 8.67 20.51 9.71
C ALA A 56 8.68 21.24 11.06
N ALA A 57 7.71 20.95 11.94
CA ALA A 57 7.64 21.54 13.27
C ALA A 57 8.88 21.20 14.12
N LEU A 58 9.29 19.93 14.15
CA LEU A 58 10.50 19.50 14.87
C LEU A 58 11.77 20.20 14.35
N VAL A 59 11.90 20.34 13.03
CA VAL A 59 13.02 21.06 12.41
C VAL A 59 13.00 22.54 12.79
N THR A 60 11.85 23.20 12.70
CA THR A 60 11.71 24.62 13.06
C THR A 60 12.00 24.84 14.56
N SER A 61 11.49 23.98 15.44
CA SER A 61 11.78 24.04 16.88
C SER A 61 13.27 23.84 17.17
N GLY A 62 13.92 22.91 16.47
CA GLY A 62 15.37 22.70 16.58
C GLY A 62 16.18 23.92 16.16
N ILE A 63 15.83 24.54 15.02
CA ILE A 63 16.48 25.78 14.54
C ILE A 63 16.28 26.92 15.55
N ALA A 64 15.06 27.11 16.05
CA ALA A 64 14.76 28.15 17.03
C ALA A 64 15.56 27.96 18.33
N LEU A 65 15.71 26.73 18.81
CA LEU A 65 16.54 26.40 19.98
C LEU A 65 18.01 26.77 19.78
N LEU A 66 18.58 26.44 18.61
CA LEU A 66 19.98 26.73 18.30
C LEU A 66 20.21 28.24 18.16
N LEU A 67 19.31 28.97 17.50
CA LEU A 67 19.36 30.43 17.45
C LEU A 67 19.24 31.03 18.86
N GLY A 68 18.31 30.52 19.69
CA GLY A 68 18.15 30.94 21.08
C GLY A 68 19.42 30.76 21.91
N LEU A 69 20.10 29.61 21.77
CA LEU A 69 21.40 29.36 22.38
C LEU A 69 22.48 30.34 21.91
N HIS A 70 22.49 30.70 20.62
CA HIS A 70 23.43 31.69 20.10
C HIS A 70 23.24 33.08 20.72
N TRP A 71 22.00 33.56 20.80
CA TRP A 71 21.68 34.84 21.42
C TRP A 71 21.91 34.83 22.93
N LEU A 72 21.57 33.72 23.60
CA LEU A 72 21.87 33.51 25.02
C LEU A 72 23.38 33.60 25.30
N GLY A 73 24.20 33.04 24.42
CA GLY A 73 25.65 33.16 24.50
C GLY A 73 26.12 34.62 24.50
N GLY A 74 25.61 35.42 23.57
CA GLY A 74 25.92 36.86 23.49
C GLY A 74 25.43 37.65 24.71
N PHE A 75 24.29 37.30 25.27
CA PHE A 75 23.76 37.92 26.49
C PHE A 75 24.57 37.56 27.74
N LEU A 76 25.02 36.30 27.87
CA LEU A 76 25.79 35.84 29.01
C LEU A 76 27.26 36.28 28.94
N GLN A 77 27.82 36.49 27.75
CA GLN A 77 29.24 36.79 27.56
C GLN A 77 29.79 37.95 28.43
N PRO A 78 29.10 39.09 28.62
CA PRO A 78 29.61 40.19 29.44
C PRO A 78 29.60 39.91 30.95
N VAL A 79 28.74 39.00 31.43
CA VAL A 79 28.52 38.75 32.87
C VAL A 79 29.13 37.42 33.32
N PHE A 80 28.98 36.38 32.50
CA PHE A 80 29.49 35.02 32.72
C PHE A 80 30.17 34.50 31.42
N PRO A 81 31.43 34.91 31.14
CA PRO A 81 32.10 34.59 29.88
C PRO A 81 32.18 33.09 29.57
N TRP A 82 32.40 32.25 30.58
CA TRP A 82 32.45 30.80 30.39
C TRP A 82 31.10 30.23 29.93
N ALA A 83 29.99 30.75 30.46
CA ALA A 83 28.64 30.30 30.09
C ALA A 83 28.26 30.81 28.69
N GLY A 84 28.69 32.02 28.32
CA GLY A 84 28.56 32.55 26.97
C GLY A 84 29.24 31.67 25.92
N TRP A 85 30.51 31.31 26.16
CA TRP A 85 31.27 30.38 25.32
C TRP A 85 30.61 29.00 25.20
N VAL A 86 30.15 28.43 26.32
CA VAL A 86 29.47 27.13 26.32
C VAL A 86 28.20 27.18 25.46
N ALA A 87 27.38 28.22 25.59
CA ALA A 87 26.15 28.37 24.80
C ALA A 87 26.43 28.48 23.29
N TRP A 88 27.47 29.21 22.89
CA TRP A 88 27.90 29.26 21.48
C TRP A 88 28.43 27.92 20.98
N ILE A 89 29.26 27.23 21.76
CA ILE A 89 29.78 25.90 21.39
C ILE A 89 28.62 24.93 21.18
N LEU A 90 27.64 24.89 22.10
CA LEU A 90 26.47 24.02 21.98
C LEU A 90 25.61 24.36 20.75
N SER A 91 25.41 25.65 20.46
CA SER A 91 24.72 26.09 19.24
C SER A 91 25.44 25.59 17.98
N TYR A 92 26.76 25.85 17.86
CA TYR A 92 27.50 25.49 16.66
C TYR A 92 27.68 23.98 16.48
N LEU A 93 27.91 23.24 17.57
CA LEU A 93 27.91 21.77 17.55
C LEU A 93 26.55 21.24 17.11
N GLY A 94 25.45 21.80 17.63
CA GLY A 94 24.11 21.42 17.23
C GLY A 94 23.83 21.67 15.75
N ILE A 95 24.25 22.82 15.20
CA ILE A 95 24.15 23.12 13.76
C ILE A 95 24.97 22.11 12.95
N ALA A 96 26.22 21.84 13.35
CA ALA A 96 27.09 20.89 12.66
C ALA A 96 26.50 19.47 12.67
N THR A 97 26.01 19.00 13.82
CA THR A 97 25.34 17.70 13.95
C THR A 97 24.08 17.63 13.08
N ALA A 98 23.24 18.68 13.08
CA ALA A 98 22.04 18.71 12.25
C ALA A 98 22.37 18.69 10.74
N LEU A 99 23.39 19.43 10.31
CA LEU A 99 23.86 19.43 8.93
C LEU A 99 24.40 18.05 8.52
N ILE A 100 25.22 17.43 9.38
CA ILE A 100 25.75 16.08 9.14
C ILE A 100 24.60 15.08 9.03
N ALA A 101 23.65 15.09 9.96
CA ALA A 101 22.49 14.20 9.94
C ALA A 101 21.63 14.41 8.67
N PHE A 102 21.41 15.66 8.28
CA PHE A 102 20.70 16.00 7.03
C PHE A 102 21.43 15.44 5.80
N LEU A 103 22.74 15.63 5.70
CA LEU A 103 23.53 15.10 4.60
C LEU A 103 23.53 13.56 4.58
N MET A 104 23.70 12.91 5.73
CA MET A 104 23.63 11.44 5.81
C MET A 104 22.27 10.89 5.38
N ASN A 105 21.18 11.59 5.71
CA ASN A 105 19.83 11.18 5.38
C ASN A 105 19.47 11.43 3.91
N TYR A 106 19.83 12.60 3.35
CA TYR A 106 19.34 13.03 2.04
C TYR A 106 20.39 13.00 0.95
N LEU A 107 21.68 13.24 1.23
CA LEU A 107 22.72 13.16 0.21
C LEU A 107 23.07 11.70 -0.06
N LYS A 108 22.64 11.18 -1.21
CA LYS A 108 22.89 9.81 -1.62
C LYS A 108 23.86 9.76 -2.79
N ILE A 109 24.86 8.89 -2.67
CA ILE A 109 25.86 8.59 -3.70
C ILE A 109 25.71 7.11 -4.03
N ALA A 110 25.82 6.74 -5.30
CA ALA A 110 25.73 5.34 -5.70
C ALA A 110 26.85 4.50 -5.03
N PRO A 111 26.58 3.20 -4.76
CA PRO A 111 27.63 2.26 -4.39
C PRO A 111 28.64 2.11 -5.55
N SER A 112 29.77 1.43 -5.29
CA SER A 112 30.81 1.24 -6.30
C SER A 112 30.30 0.34 -7.42
N LEU A 113 30.10 0.91 -8.62
CA LEU A 113 29.64 0.18 -9.81
C LEU A 113 30.82 -0.20 -10.72
N PRO A 114 30.79 -1.37 -11.39
CA PRO A 114 31.80 -1.75 -12.37
C PRO A 114 31.97 -0.68 -13.47
N GLY A 115 33.21 -0.30 -13.80
CA GLY A 115 33.51 0.73 -14.81
C GLY A 115 33.35 2.19 -14.35
N TYR A 116 32.99 2.43 -13.09
CA TYR A 116 32.86 3.77 -12.51
C TYR A 116 34.04 4.11 -11.59
N GLY A 117 34.97 4.94 -12.08
CA GLY A 117 36.01 5.53 -11.23
C GLY A 117 35.46 6.56 -10.23
N PHE A 118 36.29 6.99 -9.28
CA PHE A 118 35.93 7.90 -8.18
C PHE A 118 35.20 9.17 -8.64
N LEU A 119 35.71 9.87 -9.66
CA LEU A 119 35.08 11.10 -10.17
C LEU A 119 33.70 10.86 -10.81
N LYS A 120 33.53 9.75 -11.54
CA LYS A 120 32.23 9.37 -12.10
C LYS A 120 31.23 9.02 -10.99
N ARG A 121 31.71 8.42 -9.89
CA ARG A 121 30.90 8.14 -8.71
C ARG A 121 30.47 9.42 -7.99
N LEU A 122 31.32 10.41 -7.83
CA LEU A 122 30.90 11.69 -7.21
C LEU A 122 29.81 12.41 -8.01
N ARG A 123 29.83 12.31 -9.35
CA ARG A 123 28.74 12.80 -10.22
C ARG A 123 27.40 12.10 -9.98
N THR A 124 27.39 11.02 -9.18
CA THR A 124 26.15 10.33 -8.78
C THR A 124 25.49 10.93 -7.53
N ALA A 125 26.14 11.89 -6.86
CA ALA A 125 25.56 12.58 -5.72
C ALA A 125 24.23 13.24 -6.10
N HIS A 126 23.20 12.93 -5.33
CA HIS A 126 21.87 13.55 -5.47
C HIS A 126 21.21 13.64 -4.11
N PHE A 127 20.31 14.62 -3.96
CA PHE A 127 19.44 14.69 -2.80
C PHE A 127 18.23 13.79 -3.03
N ALA A 128 18.05 12.81 -2.15
CA ALA A 128 16.85 12.01 -2.10
C ALA A 128 15.67 12.88 -1.65
N PRO A 129 14.48 12.74 -2.28
CA PRO A 129 13.31 13.48 -1.84
C PRO A 129 12.91 13.04 -0.42
N PRO A 130 12.36 13.95 0.40
CA PRO A 130 11.94 13.62 1.77
C PRO A 130 10.73 12.69 1.83
N LYS A 131 10.00 12.53 0.72
CA LYS A 131 8.93 11.53 0.57
C LYS A 131 9.26 10.61 -0.59
N HIS A 132 9.33 9.32 -0.29
CA HIS A 132 9.41 8.29 -1.32
C HIS A 132 8.10 8.25 -2.11
N LYS A 133 8.19 8.09 -3.43
CA LYS A 133 7.05 7.75 -4.27
C LYS A 133 7.20 6.30 -4.71
N PHE A 134 6.07 5.60 -4.82
CA PHE A 134 6.04 4.34 -5.54
C PHE A 134 6.07 4.66 -7.04
N TYR A 135 7.21 4.40 -7.67
CA TYR A 135 7.45 4.73 -9.09
C TYR A 135 7.06 3.58 -10.03
N ASP A 136 6.92 2.38 -9.49
CA ASP A 136 6.63 1.18 -10.25
C ASP A 136 5.38 0.53 -9.66
N THR A 137 4.35 0.43 -10.47
CA THR A 137 3.06 -0.19 -10.11
C THR A 137 2.81 -1.45 -10.93
N THR A 138 3.76 -1.82 -11.79
CA THR A 138 3.64 -2.98 -12.68
C THR A 138 4.09 -4.23 -11.95
N LEU A 139 3.24 -5.25 -11.95
CA LEU A 139 3.60 -6.55 -11.39
C LEU A 139 4.71 -7.19 -12.23
N ASN A 140 5.70 -7.81 -11.58
CA ASN A 140 6.76 -8.51 -12.29
C ASN A 140 6.19 -9.71 -13.09
N PRO A 141 6.54 -9.89 -14.38
CA PRO A 141 6.01 -10.95 -15.23
C PRO A 141 6.37 -12.36 -14.75
N ASN A 142 7.34 -12.53 -13.85
CA ASN A 142 7.69 -13.84 -13.30
C ASN A 142 6.92 -14.20 -12.01
N VAL A 143 6.12 -13.29 -11.43
CA VAL A 143 5.28 -13.60 -10.26
C VAL A 143 4.13 -14.51 -10.70
N GLY A 144 4.02 -15.73 -10.19
CA GLY A 144 2.99 -16.66 -10.65
C GLY A 144 1.58 -16.07 -10.51
N TYR A 145 1.17 -15.78 -9.27
CA TYR A 145 -0.18 -15.33 -8.96
C TYR A 145 -0.17 -14.11 -8.04
N ALA A 146 -1.07 -13.16 -8.25
CA ALA A 146 -1.23 -12.00 -7.39
C ALA A 146 -2.70 -11.69 -7.12
N LYS A 147 -3.04 -11.48 -5.85
CA LYS A 147 -4.38 -11.18 -5.35
C LYS A 147 -4.33 -9.92 -4.50
N HIS A 148 -5.18 -8.95 -4.80
CA HIS A 148 -5.26 -7.68 -4.08
C HIS A 148 -6.70 -7.40 -3.65
N ALA A 149 -6.96 -7.51 -2.34
CA ALA A 149 -8.22 -7.11 -1.75
C ALA A 149 -8.21 -5.59 -1.47
N ILE A 150 -9.25 -4.85 -1.88
CA ILE A 150 -9.29 -3.39 -1.79
C ILE A 150 -10.54 -2.97 -0.99
N SER A 151 -10.37 -2.04 -0.04
CA SER A 151 -11.48 -1.48 0.74
C SER A 151 -12.29 -0.44 -0.05
N ILE A 152 -13.62 -0.52 0.04
CA ILE A 152 -14.54 0.44 -0.58
C ILE A 152 -14.73 1.69 0.28
N ASP A 153 -14.81 1.53 1.62
CA ASP A 153 -15.29 2.58 2.52
C ASP A 153 -14.17 3.39 3.19
N GLU A 154 -12.91 3.09 2.91
CA GLU A 154 -11.79 3.84 3.46
C GLU A 154 -11.81 5.30 2.99
N ASN A 155 -12.03 6.20 3.94
CA ASN A 155 -12.30 7.60 3.67
C ASN A 155 -11.16 8.52 4.09
N ARG A 156 -10.04 8.04 4.64
CA ARG A 156 -8.91 8.89 5.05
C ARG A 156 -8.08 9.29 3.84
N ALA A 157 -7.86 10.59 3.67
CA ALA A 157 -7.12 11.12 2.52
C ALA A 157 -5.65 10.66 2.45
N ASP A 158 -5.07 10.27 3.59
CA ASP A 158 -3.70 9.74 3.67
C ASP A 158 -3.61 8.24 3.31
N PHE A 159 -4.74 7.53 3.32
CA PHE A 159 -4.83 6.10 3.02
C PHE A 159 -5.16 5.88 1.54
N LYS A 160 -4.50 6.59 0.61
CA LYS A 160 -4.73 6.38 -0.82
C LYS A 160 -4.25 4.99 -1.26
N ARG A 161 -5.06 4.35 -2.12
CA ARG A 161 -4.77 3.01 -2.66
C ARG A 161 -3.53 3.07 -3.52
N VAL A 162 -2.63 2.11 -3.36
CA VAL A 162 -1.57 1.88 -4.35
C VAL A 162 -2.19 1.14 -5.54
N GLY A 163 -2.15 1.77 -6.72
CA GLY A 163 -2.56 1.10 -7.97
C GLY A 163 -1.59 -0.04 -8.30
N TRP A 164 -2.13 -1.16 -8.76
CA TRP A 164 -1.36 -2.25 -9.33
C TRP A 164 -1.83 -2.44 -10.76
N SER A 165 -0.89 -2.65 -11.67
CA SER A 165 -1.18 -2.93 -13.07
C SER A 165 -0.49 -4.24 -13.45
N PRO A 166 -1.21 -5.25 -13.96
CA PRO A 166 -0.56 -6.45 -14.48
C PRO A 166 0.11 -6.13 -15.81
N THR A 167 0.97 -7.04 -16.27
CA THR A 167 1.44 -7.04 -17.65
C THR A 167 0.31 -7.49 -18.56
N ALA A 168 0.36 -7.11 -19.86
CA ALA A 168 -0.64 -7.54 -20.84
C ALA A 168 -0.78 -9.07 -20.91
N GLU A 169 0.33 -9.79 -20.72
CA GLU A 169 0.39 -11.27 -20.68
C GLU A 169 -0.33 -11.91 -19.49
N LYS A 170 -0.73 -11.13 -18.48
CA LYS A 170 -1.38 -11.63 -17.26
C LYS A 170 -2.74 -11.03 -17.00
N GLN A 171 -3.08 -9.97 -17.71
CA GLN A 171 -4.38 -9.34 -17.60
C GLN A 171 -5.43 -10.34 -18.09
N ASP A 172 -6.36 -10.71 -17.20
CA ASP A 172 -7.47 -11.63 -17.48
C ASP A 172 -7.08 -13.05 -17.92
N GLU A 173 -5.79 -13.38 -17.86
CA GLU A 173 -5.25 -14.69 -18.21
C GLU A 173 -5.36 -15.70 -17.06
N ARG A 174 -5.60 -16.97 -17.42
CA ARG A 174 -5.85 -18.06 -16.49
C ARG A 174 -4.89 -19.23 -16.68
N ASP A 175 -4.63 -19.95 -15.59
CA ASP A 175 -3.93 -21.23 -15.65
C ASP A 175 -4.83 -22.37 -16.17
N ALA A 176 -4.26 -23.56 -16.32
CA ALA A 176 -4.99 -24.76 -16.76
C ALA A 176 -6.12 -25.21 -15.81
N HIS A 177 -6.15 -24.71 -14.58
CA HIS A 177 -7.18 -25.00 -13.57
C HIS A 177 -8.22 -23.86 -13.49
N GLY A 178 -8.12 -22.84 -14.35
CA GLY A 178 -9.04 -21.71 -14.40
C GLY A 178 -8.78 -20.63 -13.35
N ASN A 179 -7.60 -20.59 -12.74
CA ASN A 179 -7.19 -19.56 -11.77
C ASN A 179 -6.60 -18.35 -12.48
N LEU A 180 -7.06 -17.13 -12.14
CA LEU A 180 -6.49 -15.89 -12.65
C LEU A 180 -5.08 -15.63 -12.09
N TYR A 181 -4.13 -15.27 -12.96
CA TYR A 181 -2.79 -14.86 -12.56
C TYR A 181 -2.76 -13.54 -11.80
N PHE A 182 -3.70 -12.63 -12.08
CA PHE A 182 -3.83 -11.35 -11.39
C PHE A 182 -5.29 -11.05 -11.10
N GLU A 183 -5.60 -10.66 -9.87
CA GLU A 183 -6.96 -10.31 -9.48
C GLU A 183 -6.95 -9.16 -8.47
N GLN A 184 -7.74 -8.12 -8.76
CA GLN A 184 -8.02 -7.03 -7.83
C GLN A 184 -9.52 -7.00 -7.56
N VAL A 185 -9.88 -7.20 -6.31
CA VAL A 185 -11.28 -7.33 -5.92
C VAL A 185 -11.59 -6.34 -4.80
N TRP A 186 -12.73 -5.67 -4.94
CA TRP A 186 -13.21 -4.69 -3.98
C TRP A 186 -14.12 -5.35 -2.94
N PHE A 187 -13.90 -5.00 -1.68
CA PHE A 187 -14.58 -5.53 -0.49
C PHE A 187 -15.23 -4.41 0.32
N PRO A 188 -16.37 -4.68 0.97
CA PRO A 188 -17.00 -3.71 1.87
C PRO A 188 -16.15 -3.49 3.13
N GLY A 189 -16.21 -2.28 3.67
CA GLY A 189 -15.49 -1.88 4.88
C GLY A 189 -14.32 -0.93 4.64
N VAL A 190 -13.77 -0.40 5.73
CA VAL A 190 -12.57 0.46 5.77
C VAL A 190 -11.27 -0.36 5.70
N HIS A 191 -10.09 0.28 5.80
CA HIS A 191 -8.80 -0.40 5.68
C HIS A 191 -8.68 -1.65 6.57
N ALA A 192 -8.98 -1.54 7.87
CA ALA A 192 -8.90 -2.68 8.80
C ALA A 192 -10.08 -3.67 8.67
N ASP A 193 -11.21 -3.28 8.07
CA ASP A 193 -12.28 -4.22 7.73
C ASP A 193 -11.90 -5.13 6.54
N VAL A 194 -10.84 -4.81 5.81
CA VAL A 194 -10.30 -5.67 4.73
C VAL A 194 -8.95 -6.27 5.13
N GLY A 195 -8.07 -5.50 5.77
CA GLY A 195 -6.75 -5.93 6.20
C GLY A 195 -6.70 -6.66 7.54
N GLY A 196 -7.77 -6.61 8.32
CA GLY A 196 -7.80 -7.11 9.70
C GLY A 196 -7.21 -6.10 10.69
N GLY A 197 -7.51 -6.31 11.97
CA GLY A 197 -7.05 -5.44 13.07
C GLY A 197 -8.11 -5.13 14.11
N TYR A 198 -9.40 -5.36 13.79
CA TYR A 198 -10.48 -5.33 14.77
C TYR A 198 -10.52 -6.60 15.62
N LEU A 199 -11.21 -6.51 16.76
CA LEU A 199 -11.38 -7.63 17.67
C LEU A 199 -12.18 -8.75 17.00
N GLU A 200 -11.98 -9.99 17.45
CA GLU A 200 -12.60 -11.18 16.85
C GLU A 200 -14.11 -11.04 16.73
N ASN A 201 -14.82 -10.53 17.74
CA ASN A 201 -16.27 -10.33 17.69
C ASN A 201 -16.74 -9.31 16.64
N GLU A 202 -15.83 -8.54 16.06
CA GLU A 202 -16.08 -7.44 15.10
C GLU A 202 -15.44 -7.68 13.72
N ALA A 203 -14.50 -8.63 13.60
CA ALA A 203 -13.68 -8.89 12.41
C ALA A 203 -14.41 -9.57 11.22
N ARG A 204 -15.75 -9.56 11.22
CA ARG A 204 -16.58 -10.31 10.27
C ARG A 204 -16.31 -9.95 8.80
N LEU A 205 -16.04 -8.67 8.51
CA LEU A 205 -15.70 -8.21 7.15
C LEU A 205 -14.28 -8.58 6.74
N SER A 206 -13.32 -8.50 7.66
CA SER A 206 -11.93 -8.90 7.37
C SER A 206 -11.81 -10.40 7.17
N ASP A 207 -12.64 -11.18 7.86
CA ASP A 207 -12.77 -12.62 7.64
C ASP A 207 -13.25 -12.95 6.23
N VAL A 208 -14.12 -12.11 5.63
CA VAL A 208 -14.53 -12.28 4.23
C VAL A 208 -13.33 -12.11 3.30
N ALA A 209 -12.55 -11.03 3.48
CA ALA A 209 -11.37 -10.77 2.66
C ALA A 209 -10.29 -11.83 2.87
N LEU A 210 -10.06 -12.25 4.11
CA LEU A 210 -9.09 -13.28 4.47
C LEU A 210 -9.48 -14.65 3.91
N ASN A 211 -10.77 -15.01 3.97
CA ASN A 211 -11.29 -16.25 3.38
C ASN A 211 -11.05 -16.28 1.86
N TRP A 212 -11.34 -15.17 1.18
CA TRP A 212 -11.08 -15.03 -0.26
C TRP A 212 -9.58 -15.15 -0.58
N LEU A 213 -8.71 -14.48 0.17
CA LEU A 213 -7.28 -14.55 -0.08
C LEU A 213 -6.72 -15.96 0.19
N LEU A 214 -7.20 -16.61 1.25
CA LEU A 214 -6.82 -17.97 1.61
C LEU A 214 -7.21 -18.96 0.52
N ALA A 215 -8.43 -18.84 -0.02
CA ALA A 215 -8.88 -19.62 -1.17
C ALA A 215 -7.97 -19.41 -2.39
N GLY A 216 -7.67 -18.15 -2.72
CA GLY A 216 -6.77 -17.79 -3.82
C GLY A 216 -5.35 -18.32 -3.64
N ALA A 217 -4.82 -18.33 -2.42
CA ALA A 217 -3.51 -18.88 -2.11
C ALA A 217 -3.48 -20.41 -2.11
N SER A 218 -4.60 -21.07 -1.81
CA SER A 218 -4.70 -22.53 -1.68
C SER A 218 -4.98 -23.23 -3.01
N LEU A 219 -5.74 -22.58 -3.90
CA LEU A 219 -6.18 -23.16 -5.19
C LEU A 219 -5.07 -23.28 -6.25
N ILE A 220 -4.00 -22.49 -6.13
CA ILE A 220 -2.90 -22.51 -7.09
C ILE A 220 -2.11 -23.83 -7.00
N PRO A 221 -1.39 -24.23 -8.07
CA PRO A 221 -0.57 -25.43 -8.03
C PRO A 221 0.49 -25.39 -6.91
N GLY A 222 0.46 -26.37 -6.00
CA GLY A 222 1.33 -26.36 -4.82
C GLY A 222 1.02 -25.22 -3.84
N GLY A 223 -0.24 -24.79 -3.81
CA GLY A 223 -0.73 -23.67 -3.01
C GLY A 223 -0.56 -23.83 -1.50
N LEU A 224 -0.88 -22.74 -0.81
CA LEU A 224 -0.72 -22.63 0.64
C LEU A 224 -1.57 -23.66 1.37
N LYS A 225 -0.93 -24.42 2.25
CA LYS A 225 -1.60 -25.31 3.20
C LYS A 225 -1.85 -24.57 4.51
N HIS A 226 -2.99 -24.80 5.12
CA HIS A 226 -3.35 -24.19 6.40
C HIS A 226 -4.17 -25.16 7.24
N ASP A 227 -4.09 -24.97 8.55
CA ASP A 227 -4.87 -25.73 9.52
C ASP A 227 -6.17 -24.99 9.86
N GLY A 228 -7.29 -25.49 9.34
CA GLY A 228 -8.62 -24.95 9.61
C GLY A 228 -9.08 -25.13 11.07
N SER A 229 -8.40 -25.98 11.86
CA SER A 229 -8.68 -26.08 13.29
C SER A 229 -8.20 -24.87 14.09
N VAL A 230 -7.17 -24.19 13.57
CA VAL A 230 -6.55 -22.98 14.14
C VAL A 230 -7.10 -21.73 13.49
N LEU A 231 -7.11 -21.67 12.15
CA LEU A 231 -7.61 -20.52 11.40
C LEU A 231 -9.13 -20.64 11.23
N ARG A 232 -9.86 -20.16 12.23
CA ARG A 232 -11.33 -20.17 12.26
C ARG A 232 -11.87 -18.81 11.86
N LEU A 233 -12.36 -18.71 10.63
CA LEU A 233 -13.00 -17.50 10.11
C LEU A 233 -14.51 -17.62 10.33
N SER A 234 -15.18 -16.50 10.61
CA SER A 234 -16.64 -16.40 10.52
C SER A 234 -17.03 -15.24 9.59
N PRO A 235 -16.84 -15.40 8.26
CA PRO A 235 -17.11 -14.35 7.30
C PRO A 235 -18.61 -14.01 7.27
N ASP A 236 -18.96 -12.74 7.46
CA ASP A 236 -20.34 -12.26 7.35
C ASP A 236 -20.40 -10.93 6.56
N PRO A 237 -20.95 -10.93 5.33
CA PRO A 237 -21.15 -9.72 4.53
C PRO A 237 -22.00 -8.64 5.20
N ALA A 238 -22.87 -9.00 6.15
CA ALA A 238 -23.72 -8.09 6.91
C ALA A 238 -23.12 -7.66 8.26
N GLY A 239 -21.90 -8.11 8.55
CA GLY A 239 -21.18 -7.80 9.78
C GLY A 239 -20.92 -6.30 10.00
N PRO A 240 -20.50 -5.92 11.22
CA PRO A 240 -20.21 -4.53 11.56
C PRO A 240 -19.15 -3.95 10.64
N GLN A 241 -19.41 -2.74 10.16
CA GLN A 241 -18.41 -1.90 9.47
C GLN A 241 -17.95 -0.81 10.42
N HIS A 242 -16.67 -0.48 10.35
CA HIS A 242 -16.06 0.50 11.24
C HIS A 242 -15.83 1.84 10.52
N ASN A 243 -15.45 2.86 11.29
CA ASN A 243 -15.10 4.16 10.76
C ASN A 243 -13.81 4.65 11.43
N GLU A 244 -12.69 4.56 10.71
CA GLU A 244 -11.36 4.93 11.21
C GLU A 244 -11.15 6.46 11.31
N GLN A 245 -12.17 7.27 10.97
CA GLN A 245 -12.21 8.70 11.26
C GLN A 245 -13.04 9.05 12.48
N ALA A 246 -13.84 8.13 13.01
CA ALA A 246 -14.70 8.45 14.13
C ALA A 246 -13.86 8.87 15.35
N GLY A 247 -14.03 10.12 15.80
CA GLY A 247 -13.25 10.71 16.89
C GLY A 247 -11.85 11.21 16.51
N GLY A 248 -11.45 11.14 15.23
CA GLY A 248 -10.13 11.56 14.75
C GLY A 248 -10.09 12.96 14.12
N PHE A 249 -8.88 13.54 14.04
CA PHE A 249 -8.60 14.79 13.31
C PHE A 249 -8.09 14.55 11.89
N LEU A 250 -8.22 13.32 11.37
CA LEU A 250 -7.72 12.92 10.06
C LEU A 250 -8.53 13.59 8.95
N LYS A 251 -7.86 13.91 7.84
CA LYS A 251 -8.52 14.57 6.71
C LYS A 251 -9.48 13.60 6.03
N ALA A 252 -10.75 13.98 5.97
CA ALA A 252 -11.76 13.29 5.19
C ALA A 252 -11.41 13.29 3.68
N GLY A 253 -11.74 12.18 3.04
CA GLY A 253 -11.52 11.84 1.65
C GLY A 253 -12.52 10.76 1.23
N VAL A 254 -12.44 10.35 -0.02
CA VAL A 254 -13.26 9.28 -0.59
C VAL A 254 -12.31 8.31 -1.30
N ARG A 255 -12.61 7.01 -1.22
CA ARG A 255 -11.91 6.02 -2.01
C ARG A 255 -12.43 6.05 -3.45
N ASP A 256 -11.60 6.55 -4.35
CA ASP A 256 -11.94 6.60 -5.77
C ASP A 256 -11.86 5.20 -6.40
N LEU A 257 -12.95 4.79 -7.06
CA LEU A 257 -12.96 3.62 -7.93
C LEU A 257 -12.15 3.90 -9.20
N LEU A 258 -11.75 2.84 -9.90
CA LEU A 258 -11.17 2.98 -11.24
C LEU A 258 -12.30 3.36 -12.21
N ILE A 259 -12.24 4.57 -12.75
CA ILE A 259 -13.23 5.11 -13.68
C ILE A 259 -12.63 5.09 -15.08
N ASP A 260 -13.38 4.55 -16.03
CA ASP A 260 -13.07 4.66 -17.44
C ASP A 260 -13.32 6.12 -17.89
N PRO A 261 -12.30 6.82 -18.42
CA PRO A 261 -12.42 8.22 -18.81
C PRO A 261 -13.43 8.47 -19.93
N GLU A 262 -13.76 7.48 -20.75
CA GLU A 262 -14.72 7.62 -21.85
C GLU A 262 -16.17 7.49 -21.36
N SER A 263 -16.47 6.42 -20.61
CA SER A 263 -17.82 6.17 -20.10
C SER A 263 -18.15 6.98 -18.83
N GLY A 264 -17.14 7.38 -18.05
CA GLY A 264 -17.32 7.95 -16.72
C GLY A 264 -17.79 6.94 -15.67
N GLU A 265 -17.80 5.65 -16.02
CA GLU A 265 -18.28 4.56 -15.17
C GLU A 265 -17.13 3.70 -14.64
N SER A 266 -17.34 3.04 -13.51
CA SER A 266 -16.44 2.03 -12.98
C SER A 266 -16.94 0.63 -13.28
N LYS A 267 -16.03 -0.22 -13.80
CA LYS A 267 -16.22 -1.66 -14.03
C LYS A 267 -15.29 -2.49 -13.16
N SER A 268 -15.00 -2.01 -11.95
CA SER A 268 -14.06 -2.67 -11.05
C SER A 268 -14.65 -3.99 -10.54
N PRO A 269 -13.90 -5.11 -10.50
CA PRO A 269 -14.43 -6.37 -9.99
C PRO A 269 -14.78 -6.29 -8.50
N MET A 270 -16.00 -6.71 -8.15
CA MET A 270 -16.55 -6.61 -6.80
C MET A 270 -16.74 -8.00 -6.20
N HIS A 271 -16.36 -8.16 -4.93
CA HIS A 271 -16.61 -9.42 -4.24
C HIS A 271 -18.11 -9.66 -4.06
N LYS A 272 -18.56 -10.93 -4.06
CA LYS A 272 -19.96 -11.31 -3.82
C LYS A 272 -20.54 -10.73 -2.52
N SER A 273 -19.70 -10.47 -1.51
CA SER A 273 -20.13 -9.81 -0.28
C SER A 273 -20.62 -8.38 -0.48
N VAL A 274 -20.11 -7.64 -1.47
CA VAL A 274 -20.58 -6.29 -1.80
C VAL A 274 -22.04 -6.35 -2.25
N TYR A 275 -22.36 -7.26 -3.17
CA TYR A 275 -23.72 -7.46 -3.67
C TYR A 275 -24.68 -7.87 -2.56
N ARG A 276 -24.32 -8.89 -1.76
CA ARG A 276 -25.10 -9.32 -0.59
C ARG A 276 -25.36 -8.18 0.40
N ARG A 277 -24.39 -7.28 0.59
CA ARG A 277 -24.53 -6.12 1.48
C ARG A 277 -25.43 -5.03 0.90
N PHE A 278 -25.45 -4.84 -0.42
CA PHE A 278 -26.37 -3.92 -1.10
C PHE A 278 -27.82 -4.42 -1.10
N GLU A 279 -28.01 -5.73 -1.25
CA GLU A 279 -29.30 -6.44 -1.22
C GLU A 279 -29.88 -6.54 0.19
N ALA A 280 -29.04 -6.55 1.23
CA ALA A 280 -29.49 -6.52 2.61
C ALA A 280 -30.32 -5.26 2.91
N ARG A 281 -31.42 -5.44 3.66
CA ARG A 281 -32.31 -4.33 4.07
C ARG A 281 -31.55 -3.24 4.83
N SER A 282 -30.64 -3.65 5.71
CA SER A 282 -29.80 -2.75 6.51
C SER A 282 -28.63 -3.52 7.11
N VAL A 283 -27.53 -2.83 7.39
CA VAL A 283 -26.35 -3.35 8.07
C VAL A 283 -25.87 -2.35 9.12
N LEU A 284 -25.00 -2.80 10.03
CA LEU A 284 -24.38 -1.93 11.03
C LEU A 284 -23.22 -1.13 10.39
N LEU A 285 -23.43 0.17 10.20
CA LEU A 285 -22.48 1.15 9.69
C LEU A 285 -21.94 1.99 10.85
N TYR A 286 -20.89 1.51 11.51
CA TYR A 286 -20.25 2.10 12.69
C TYR A 286 -21.20 2.27 13.88
N ASP A 287 -22.00 3.34 13.90
CA ASP A 287 -22.90 3.72 15.00
C ASP A 287 -24.38 3.67 14.62
N ARG A 288 -24.71 3.29 13.38
CA ARG A 288 -26.09 3.28 12.86
C ARG A 288 -26.42 2.05 12.03
N VAL A 289 -27.68 1.62 12.07
CA VAL A 289 -28.20 0.55 11.22
C VAL A 289 -28.93 1.17 10.04
N ALA A 290 -28.41 0.99 8.82
CA ALA A 290 -28.94 1.60 7.61
C ALA A 290 -28.60 0.78 6.35
N PRO A 291 -29.27 1.02 5.20
CA PRO A 291 -28.88 0.43 3.93
C PRO A 291 -27.44 0.80 3.55
N TYR A 292 -26.66 -0.16 3.06
CA TYR A 292 -25.28 0.07 2.62
C TYR A 292 -25.25 0.79 1.26
N ARG A 293 -24.91 2.08 1.26
CA ARG A 293 -24.94 2.97 0.08
C ARG A 293 -23.74 3.93 0.06
N PRO A 294 -22.50 3.43 -0.04
CA PRO A 294 -21.31 4.29 -0.09
C PRO A 294 -21.30 5.15 -1.37
N ASN A 295 -20.92 6.43 -1.23
CA ASN A 295 -21.08 7.43 -2.30
C ASN A 295 -20.24 7.17 -3.55
N ASN A 296 -19.06 6.54 -3.41
CA ASN A 296 -18.20 6.18 -4.54
C ASN A 296 -18.84 5.13 -5.47
N MET A 297 -19.85 4.39 -5.01
CA MET A 297 -20.54 3.38 -5.82
C MET A 297 -21.58 3.95 -6.79
N ARG A 298 -21.83 5.27 -6.74
CA ARG A 298 -22.74 5.97 -7.69
C ARG A 298 -22.27 5.86 -9.14
N VAL A 299 -20.96 5.70 -9.37
CA VAL A 299 -20.38 5.59 -10.71
C VAL A 299 -20.20 4.15 -11.17
N HIS A 300 -20.49 3.16 -10.31
CA HIS A 300 -20.28 1.76 -10.66
C HIS A 300 -21.47 1.20 -11.44
N VAL A 301 -21.19 0.50 -12.55
CA VAL A 301 -22.21 -0.01 -13.48
C VAL A 301 -23.28 -0.86 -12.79
N ASP A 302 -22.85 -1.75 -11.89
CA ASP A 302 -23.75 -2.66 -11.18
C ASP A 302 -24.54 -2.01 -10.03
N PHE A 303 -24.13 -0.85 -9.51
CA PHE A 303 -24.70 -0.29 -8.28
C PHE A 303 -25.36 1.08 -8.44
N LYS A 304 -25.14 1.78 -9.55
CA LYS A 304 -25.74 3.10 -9.82
C LYS A 304 -27.26 3.14 -9.67
N HIS A 305 -27.93 2.04 -10.04
CA HIS A 305 -29.39 1.89 -9.96
C HIS A 305 -29.95 2.03 -8.54
N TYR A 306 -29.15 1.71 -7.52
CA TYR A 306 -29.52 1.91 -6.11
C TYR A 306 -29.59 3.39 -5.69
N PHE A 307 -29.07 4.31 -6.51
CA PHE A 307 -28.95 5.73 -6.21
C PHE A 307 -29.81 6.62 -7.11
N ASP A 308 -29.95 6.26 -8.38
CA ASP A 308 -30.70 7.04 -9.38
C ASP A 308 -32.13 6.52 -9.63
N GLY A 309 -32.46 5.33 -9.09
CA GLY A 309 -33.78 4.71 -9.25
C GLY A 309 -34.00 4.08 -10.64
N SER A 310 -32.95 3.92 -11.44
CA SER A 310 -33.00 3.16 -12.69
C SER A 310 -33.28 1.67 -12.43
N ALA A 311 -33.67 0.96 -13.49
CA ALA A 311 -33.96 -0.47 -13.38
C ALA A 311 -32.69 -1.26 -13.01
N ALA A 312 -32.84 -2.22 -12.10
CA ALA A 312 -31.76 -3.14 -11.75
C ALA A 312 -31.31 -3.92 -12.99
N GLN A 313 -29.99 -4.01 -13.16
CA GLN A 313 -29.36 -4.76 -14.25
C GLN A 313 -28.72 -6.02 -13.68
N LEU A 314 -28.54 -7.04 -14.52
CA LEU A 314 -27.75 -8.20 -14.14
C LEU A 314 -26.30 -7.76 -13.85
N PRO A 315 -25.72 -8.18 -12.72
CA PRO A 315 -24.34 -7.85 -12.38
C PRO A 315 -23.35 -8.26 -13.47
N GLN A 316 -22.47 -7.34 -13.86
CA GLN A 316 -21.48 -7.53 -14.92
C GLN A 316 -20.05 -7.64 -14.38
N CYS A 317 -19.80 -7.10 -13.19
CA CYS A 317 -18.46 -6.99 -12.61
C CYS A 317 -18.30 -7.80 -11.32
N VAL A 318 -19.01 -8.93 -11.20
CA VAL A 318 -18.83 -9.86 -10.08
C VAL A 318 -17.49 -10.55 -10.22
N ALA A 319 -16.66 -10.51 -9.17
CA ALA A 319 -15.41 -11.24 -9.13
C ALA A 319 -15.65 -12.76 -9.13
N ASP A 320 -14.64 -13.53 -9.53
CA ASP A 320 -14.68 -14.98 -9.49
C ASP A 320 -15.01 -15.50 -8.07
N ASP A 321 -15.95 -16.44 -7.97
CA ASP A 321 -16.21 -17.13 -6.70
C ASP A 321 -15.14 -18.20 -6.42
N ILE A 322 -13.94 -17.74 -6.09
CA ILE A 322 -12.80 -18.61 -5.79
C ILE A 322 -12.99 -19.37 -4.48
N GLU A 323 -13.79 -18.86 -3.53
CA GLU A 323 -14.05 -19.60 -2.30
C GLU A 323 -14.91 -20.84 -2.58
N GLN A 324 -15.92 -20.73 -3.45
CA GLN A 324 -16.72 -21.88 -3.85
C GLN A 324 -15.88 -22.90 -4.64
N LYS A 325 -14.98 -22.44 -5.52
CA LYS A 325 -14.03 -23.32 -6.21
C LYS A 325 -13.15 -24.07 -5.21
N TRP A 326 -12.69 -23.38 -4.17
CA TRP A 326 -11.84 -23.91 -3.12
C TRP A 326 -12.56 -24.94 -2.24
N GLU A 327 -13.82 -24.66 -1.87
CA GLU A 327 -14.71 -25.61 -1.18
C GLU A 327 -14.94 -26.87 -2.02
N ASN A 328 -15.29 -26.71 -3.29
CA ASN A 328 -15.59 -27.82 -4.20
C ASN A 328 -14.36 -28.72 -4.44
N ALA A 329 -13.17 -28.14 -4.39
CA ALA A 329 -11.92 -28.86 -4.55
C ALA A 329 -11.49 -29.63 -3.27
N GLY A 330 -12.24 -29.49 -2.17
CA GLY A 330 -12.00 -30.24 -0.93
C GLY A 330 -10.74 -29.82 -0.17
N TYR A 331 -10.27 -28.58 -0.39
CA TYR A 331 -9.04 -28.05 0.23
C TYR A 331 -9.28 -27.33 1.57
N VAL A 332 -10.52 -27.23 2.03
CA VAL A 332 -10.85 -26.55 3.30
C VAL A 332 -10.20 -27.29 4.48
N GLY A 333 -9.17 -26.69 5.09
CA GLY A 333 -8.48 -27.22 6.28
C GLY A 333 -7.48 -28.36 6.04
N ARG A 334 -6.88 -28.47 4.85
CA ARG A 334 -5.88 -29.52 4.55
C ARG A 334 -4.46 -29.14 4.99
N LEU A 335 -3.91 -29.89 5.94
CA LEU A 335 -2.46 -30.04 6.15
C LEU A 335 -1.89 -31.11 5.21
#